data_AF-A0A838H8S4-F1
#
_entry.id   AF-A0A838H8S4-F1
#
_cell.length_a   1.000
_cell.length_b   1.000
_cell.length_c   1.000
_cell.angle_alpha   90.00
_cell.angle_beta   90.00
_cell.angle_gamma   90.00
#
_symmetry.space_group_name_H-M   'P 1'
#
loop_
_entity.id
_entity.type
_entity.pdbx_description
1 polymer ?
#
loop_
_entity_poly.entity_id
_entity_poly.type
_entity_poly.pdbx_seq_one_letter_code
_entity_poly.pdbx_strand_id
1 'polypeptide(L)' 'MSTDRVGASFGADARVVVMGVSGSGKSTVGELLARDLGVEYADADDFHNSANVAKMSAGQPLTDDDRR' A
#
# COMPACT_ATOMS: atom_id res chain seq x y z
N MET A 1 28.35 9.30 -12.51
CA MET A 1 27.58 8.04 -12.46
C MET A 1 26.11 8.39 -12.55
N SER A 2 25.57 8.46 -13.77
CA SER A 2 24.13 8.62 -13.99
C SER A 2 23.51 7.25 -13.78
N THR A 3 22.78 7.06 -12.70
CA THR A 3 21.83 5.95 -12.59
C THR A 3 20.67 6.33 -13.49
N ASP A 4 20.74 5.96 -14.77
CA ASP A 4 19.56 5.94 -15.63
C ASP A 4 18.55 5.01 -14.94
N ARG A 5 17.58 5.61 -14.25
CA ARG A 5 16.42 4.89 -13.76
C ARG A 5 15.75 4.34 -15.02
N VAL A 6 15.59 3.02 -15.10
CA VAL A 6 14.63 2.41 -16.02
C VAL A 6 13.28 3.01 -15.65
N GLY A 7 12.88 4.06 -16.37
CA GLY A 7 11.59 4.71 -16.19
C GLY A 7 10.54 3.75 -16.69
N ALA A 8 9.95 2.98 -15.79
CA ALA A 8 8.74 2.24 -16.12
C ALA A 8 7.69 3.28 -16.55
N SER A 9 7.38 3.28 -17.84
CA SER A 9 6.29 4.09 -18.39
C SER A 9 4.99 3.42 -18.00
N PHE A 10 4.38 3.91 -16.92
CA PHE A 10 3.04 3.52 -16.53
C PHE A 10 2.04 4.40 -17.28
N GLY A 11 0.96 3.81 -17.78
CA GLY A 11 -0.09 4.55 -18.48
C GLY A 11 -0.75 5.61 -17.58
N ALA A 12 -1.44 6.59 -18.18
CA ALA A 12 -2.04 7.73 -17.47
C ALA A 12 -3.03 7.36 -16.34
N ASP A 13 -3.51 6.11 -16.28
CA ASP A 13 -4.45 5.60 -15.28
C ASP A 13 -3.86 4.46 -14.42
N ALA A 14 -2.54 4.40 -14.25
CA ALA A 14 -1.91 3.30 -13.53
C ALA A 14 -2.32 3.26 -12.06
N ARG A 15 -3.00 2.16 -11.68
CA ARG A 15 -3.30 1.81 -10.30
C ARG A 15 -2.33 0.73 -9.84
N VAL A 16 -1.58 1.01 -8.77
CA VAL A 16 -0.60 0.07 -8.21
C VAL A 16 -1.04 -0.36 -6.82
N VAL A 17 -0.94 -1.67 -6.56
CA VAL A 17 -1.18 -2.25 -5.24
C VAL A 17 0.11 -2.89 -4.74
N VAL A 18 0.63 -2.42 -3.62
CA VAL A 18 1.79 -3.02 -2.94
C VAL A 18 1.29 -4.00 -1.89
N MET A 19 1.48 -5.30 -2.13
CA MET A 19 0.98 -6.38 -1.27
C MET A 19 2.13 -7.13 -0.58
N GLY A 20 1.84 -7.73 0.58
CA GLY A 20 2.85 -8.41 1.40
C GLY A 20 2.46 -8.50 2.88
N VAL A 21 3.16 -9.35 3.63
CA VAL A 21 2.91 -9.57 5.07
C VAL A 21 3.22 -8.32 5.91
N SER A 22 2.69 -8.26 7.14
CA SER A 22 3.02 -7.17 8.07
C SER A 22 4.53 -7.11 8.33
N GLY A 23 5.10 -5.91 8.39
CA GLY A 23 6.54 -5.69 8.56
C GLY A 23 7.41 -5.84 7.31
N SER A 24 6.84 -6.16 6.13
CA SER A 24 7.63 -6.32 4.88
C SER A 24 8.03 -4.99 4.21
N GLY A 25 7.74 -3.83 4.81
CA GLY A 25 8.11 -2.51 4.28
C GLY A 25 7.18 -1.94 3.19
N LYS A 26 5.92 -2.41 3.11
CA LYS A 26 4.95 -1.97 2.09
C LYS A 26 4.73 -0.46 2.07
N SER A 27 4.49 0.15 3.23
CA SER A 27 4.20 1.59 3.31
C SER A 27 5.39 2.42 2.82
N THR A 28 6.62 2.05 3.20
CA THR A 28 7.84 2.69 2.69
C THR A 28 7.98 2.58 1.17
N VAL A 29 7.75 1.40 0.60
CA VAL A 29 7.84 1.21 -0.85
C VAL A 29 6.69 1.93 -1.57
N GLY A 30 5.48 1.91 -1.02
CA GLY A 30 4.30 2.56 -1.57
C GLY A 30 4.46 4.08 -1.66
N GLU A 31 4.96 4.72 -0.61
CA GLU A 31 5.25 6.17 -0.60
C GLU A 31 6.32 6.55 -1.64
N LEU A 32 7.42 5.78 -1.70
CA LEU A 32 8.49 6.02 -2.68
C LEU A 32 7.99 5.84 -4.12
N LEU A 33 7.18 4.81 -4.36
CA LEU A 33 6.61 4.54 -5.67
C LEU A 33 5.61 5.62 -6.07
N ALA A 34 4.73 6.03 -5.17
CA ALA A 34 3.76 7.10 -5.41
C ALA A 34 4.47 8.41 -5.78
N ARG A 35 5.53 8.77 -5.05
CA ARG A 35 6.37 9.95 -5.35
C ARG A 35 7.02 9.84 -6.72
N ASP A 36 7.59 8.69 -7.04
CA ASP A 36 8.32 8.49 -8.30
C ASP A 36 7.36 8.41 -9.52
N LEU A 37 6.11 8.01 -9.31
CA LEU A 37 5.05 7.96 -10.33
C LEU A 37 4.19 9.23 -10.41
N GLY A 38 4.28 10.13 -9.43
CA GLY A 38 3.43 11.31 -9.34
C GLY A 38 1.95 10.98 -9.10
N VAL A 39 1.66 9.89 -8.39
CA VAL A 39 0.30 9.46 -8.04
C VAL A 39 0.04 9.62 -6.54
N GLU A 40 -1.23 9.61 -6.14
CA GLU A 40 -1.60 9.61 -4.72
C GLU A 40 -1.27 8.26 -4.06
N TYR A 41 -0.81 8.34 -2.81
CA TYR A 41 -0.64 7.19 -1.94
C TYR A 41 -1.81 7.11 -0.96
N ALA A 42 -2.32 5.90 -0.74
CA ALA A 42 -3.27 5.62 0.33
C ALA A 42 -2.90 4.28 0.98
N ASP A 43 -2.94 4.21 2.31
CA ASP A 43 -2.76 2.94 3.02
C ASP A 43 -4.06 2.13 2.97
N ALA A 44 -3.94 0.84 2.67
CA ALA A 44 -5.11 -0.05 2.58
C ALA A 44 -5.82 -0.20 3.93
N ASP A 45 -5.06 -0.10 5.03
CA ASP A 45 -5.59 -0.27 6.38
C ASP A 45 -6.54 0.89 6.78
N ASP A 46 -6.36 2.08 6.21
CA ASP A 46 -7.21 3.26 6.47
C ASP A 46 -8.63 3.11 5.90
N PHE A 47 -8.83 2.19 4.95
CA PHE A 47 -10.14 1.92 4.36
C PHE A 47 -10.98 0.92 5.18
N HIS A 48 -10.41 0.36 6.24
CA HIS A 48 -11.16 -0.45 7.18
C HIS A 48 -11.88 0.43 8.22
N ASN A 49 -13.02 -0.06 8.73
CA ASN A 49 -13.67 0.59 9.85
C ASN A 49 -12.74 0.59 11.09
N SER A 50 -12.97 1.53 12.01
CA SER A 50 -12.10 1.71 13.18
C SER A 50 -12.01 0.45 14.08
N ALA A 51 -13.06 -0.38 14.13
CA ALA A 51 -13.05 -1.63 14.89
C ALA A 51 -12.10 -2.66 14.28
N ASN A 52 -12.07 -2.77 12.95
CA ASN A 52 -11.18 -3.66 12.22
C ASN A 52 -9.72 -3.20 12.32
N VAL A 53 -9.48 -1.90 12.21
CA VAL A 53 -8.14 -1.32 12.41
C VAL A 53 -7.62 -1.63 13.82
N ALA A 54 -8.45 -1.47 14.85
CA ALA A 54 -8.08 -1.80 16.23
C ALA A 54 -7.78 -3.30 16.41
N LYS A 55 -8.59 -4.19 15.81
CA LYS A 55 -8.41 -5.65 15.84
C LYS A 55 -7.07 -6.05 15.22
N MET A 56 -6.78 -5.55 14.02
CA MET A 56 -5.51 -5.80 13.33
C MET A 56 -4.31 -5.22 14.09
N SER A 57 -4.43 -4.02 14.66
CA SER A 57 -3.39 -3.38 15.48
C SER A 57 -3.08 -4.17 16.76
N ALA A 58 -4.07 -4.88 17.31
CA ALA A 58 -3.91 -5.80 18.43
C ALA A 58 -3.34 -7.18 18.04
N GLY A 59 -2.96 -7.37 16.77
CA GLY A 59 -2.46 -8.64 16.24
C GLY A 59 -3.55 -9.71 16.06
N GLN A 60 -4.83 -9.31 16.13
CA GLN A 60 -5.95 -10.22 15.92
C GLN A 60 -6.32 -10.24 14.43
N PRO A 61 -6.34 -11.41 13.78
CA PRO A 61 -6.69 -11.50 12.37
C PRO A 61 -8.18 -11.18 12.15
N LEU A 62 -8.48 -10.52 11.04
CA LEU A 62 -9.86 -10.35 10.55
C LEU A 62 -10.40 -11.66 9.99
N THR A 63 -11.69 -11.91 10.21
CA THR A 63 -12.44 -12.98 9.54
C THR A 63 -12.98 -12.50 8.20
N ASP A 64 -13.55 -13.41 7.40
CA ASP A 64 -14.19 -13.03 6.14
C ASP A 64 -15.43 -12.15 6.36
N ASP A 65 -16.14 -12.32 7.47
CA ASP A 65 -17.29 -11.48 7.82
C ASP A 65 -16.86 -10.04 8.17
N ASP A 66 -15.67 -9.87 8.76
CA ASP A 66 -15.10 -8.53 9.02
C ASP A 66 -14.73 -7.79 7.71
N ARG A 67 -14.63 -8.50 6.57
CA ARG A 67 -14.17 -7.97 5.27
C ARG A 67 -15.30 -7.72 4.26
N ARG A 68 -16.56 -7.85 4.66
CA ARG A 68 -17.73 -7.56 3.81
C ARG A 68 -18.04 -6.07 3.68
#